data_AF-A0A2G8LQ22-F1
#
_entry.id   AF-A0A2G8LQ22-F1
#
_cell.length_a   1.000
_cell.length_b   1.000
_cell.length_c   1.000
_cell.angle_alpha   90.00
_cell.angle_beta   90.00
_cell.angle_gamma   90.00
#
_symmetry.space_group_name_H-M   'P 1'
#
loop_
_entity.id
_entity.type
_entity.pdbx_description
1 polymer ?
#
loop_
_entity_poly.entity_id
_entity_poly.type
_entity_poly.pdbx_seq_one_letter_code
_entity_poly.pdbx_strand_id
1 'polypeptide(L)'
;MNCFHSHTRNKAKDFNAKEYSKFLEHNHSELDKIAFEGLSKENQQIIWSQAEFLQRLGQDFYDQYILVGILVEEEMYDIADGQTPGKSDKMKIEVRFYHKLFCEWFASFRVVDILCTVEDSAGLEPILGNMDPFDLQYVFRFACGLNSTAGKKIIEYLKSKKDGTFAILCIFEQSGNVEGIVDTVKELCSSQVIISKEHSKLLQRSTIQLLQIASSHELFSTLTSSGILSNPGTVRDTQYHDTVTAT
;
A
#
# COMPACT_ATOMS: atom_id res chain seq x y z
N MET A 1 8.29 -7.15 17.75
CA MET A 1 8.65 -7.40 16.34
C MET A 1 10.12 -7.05 16.14
N ASN A 2 10.90 -7.97 15.57
CA ASN A 2 12.27 -7.68 15.15
C ASN A 2 12.21 -7.19 13.70
N CYS A 3 12.22 -5.86 13.49
CA CYS A 3 12.21 -5.23 12.18
C CYS A 3 13.64 -5.03 11.63
N PHE A 4 13.77 -4.52 10.39
CA PHE A 4 15.04 -4.20 9.73
C PHE A 4 16.02 -3.43 10.64
N HIS A 5 15.50 -2.44 11.35
CA HIS A 5 16.20 -1.63 12.34
C HIS A 5 16.83 -2.45 13.48
N SER A 6 16.12 -3.47 14.00
CA SER A 6 16.67 -4.38 15.02
C SER A 6 17.81 -5.25 14.50
N HIS A 7 17.76 -5.69 13.24
CA HIS A 7 18.82 -6.45 12.60
C HIS A 7 20.06 -5.56 12.37
N THR A 8 19.87 -4.35 11.84
CA THR A 8 20.95 -3.36 11.62
C THR A 8 21.61 -2.96 12.94
N ARG A 9 20.83 -2.76 14.00
CA ARG A 9 21.33 -2.51 15.36
C ARG A 9 22.17 -3.66 15.92
N ASN A 10 21.81 -4.91 15.65
CA ASN A 10 22.58 -6.06 16.09
C ASN A 10 23.90 -6.17 15.33
N LYS A 11 23.88 -5.86 14.03
CA LYS A 11 25.07 -5.83 13.17
C LYS A 11 26.03 -4.69 13.53
N ALA A 12 25.51 -3.56 14.02
CA ALA A 12 26.32 -2.43 14.49
C ALA A 12 27.11 -2.70 15.78
N LYS A 13 26.93 -3.86 16.41
CA LYS A 13 27.74 -4.31 17.56
C LYS A 13 29.02 -5.02 17.13
N ASP A 14 29.21 -5.26 15.83
CA ASP A 14 30.43 -5.88 15.30
C ASP A 14 31.60 -4.90 15.39
N PHE A 15 32.81 -5.41 15.66
CA PHE A 15 34.02 -4.62 15.95
C PHE A 15 34.42 -3.60 14.86
N ASN A 16 33.90 -3.75 13.63
CA ASN A 16 34.19 -2.89 12.48
C ASN A 16 32.96 -2.12 11.95
N ALA A 17 31.82 -2.17 12.64
CA ALA A 17 30.60 -1.51 12.16
C ALA A 17 30.48 -0.09 12.73
N LYS A 18 30.04 0.86 11.89
CA LYS A 18 29.68 2.22 12.36
C LYS A 18 28.58 2.13 13.40
N GLU A 19 28.69 2.93 14.46
CA GLU A 19 27.69 2.99 15.52
C GLU A 19 26.34 3.39 14.91
N TYR A 20 25.34 2.55 15.15
CA TYR A 20 24.02 2.73 14.59
C TYR A 20 23.17 3.57 15.54
N SER A 21 22.70 4.72 15.06
CA SER A 21 21.90 5.64 15.86
C SER A 21 20.45 5.13 15.99
N LYS A 22 20.11 4.62 17.17
CA LYS A 22 18.72 4.25 17.54
C LYS A 22 17.74 5.43 17.48
N PHE A 23 18.26 6.66 17.57
CA PHE A 23 17.44 7.88 17.48
C PHE A 23 16.79 8.02 16.10
N LEU A 24 17.49 7.63 15.04
CA LEU A 24 17.02 7.78 13.65
C LEU A 24 16.01 6.68 13.24
N GLU A 25 15.84 5.63 14.05
CA GLU A 25 14.80 4.60 13.85
C GLU A 25 13.39 5.08 14.20
N HIS A 26 13.26 5.99 15.16
CA HIS A 26 11.96 6.45 15.67
C HIS A 26 11.63 7.87 15.23
N ASN A 27 12.54 8.52 14.50
CA ASN A 27 12.41 9.90 14.09
C ASN A 27 12.47 10.02 12.56
N HIS A 28 11.66 9.24 11.86
CA HIS A 28 11.49 9.29 10.40
C HIS A 28 10.27 10.10 9.97
N SER A 29 9.66 10.89 10.88
CA SER A 29 8.42 11.63 10.61
C SER A 29 8.50 12.55 9.38
N GLU A 30 9.67 13.14 9.11
CA GLU A 30 9.86 13.99 7.94
C GLU A 30 10.03 13.16 6.64
N LEU A 31 10.64 11.98 6.72
CA LEU A 31 10.70 11.04 5.60
C LEU A 31 9.30 10.50 5.26
N ASP A 32 8.47 10.24 6.26
CA ASP A 32 7.07 9.82 6.08
C ASP A 32 6.27 10.88 5.33
N LYS A 33 6.49 12.16 5.66
CA LYS A 33 5.88 13.29 4.94
C LYS A 33 6.35 13.36 3.50
N ILE A 34 7.66 13.28 3.25
CA ILE A 34 8.21 13.29 1.89
C ILE A 34 7.58 12.17 1.05
N ALA A 35 7.51 10.96 1.60
CA ALA A 35 6.92 9.81 0.92
C ALA A 35 5.43 10.03 0.63
N PHE A 36 4.65 10.46 1.63
CA PHE A 36 3.22 10.73 1.47
C PHE A 36 2.95 11.85 0.45
N GLU A 37 3.65 12.97 0.55
CA GLU A 37 3.54 14.10 -0.38
C GLU A 37 3.89 13.69 -1.81
N GLY A 38 4.89 12.82 -1.97
CA GLY A 38 5.28 12.30 -3.28
C GLY A 38 4.20 11.41 -3.90
N LEU A 39 3.64 10.49 -3.12
CA LEU A 39 2.63 9.53 -3.60
C LEU A 39 1.21 10.13 -3.74
N SER A 40 0.90 11.22 -3.04
CA SER A 40 -0.43 11.85 -3.05
C SER A 40 -0.65 12.86 -4.19
N LYS A 41 0.33 13.04 -5.08
CA LYS A 41 0.23 13.90 -6.26
C LYS A 41 -0.42 13.12 -7.42
N GLU A 42 -1.16 13.83 -8.27
CA GLU A 42 -1.74 13.27 -9.50
C GLU A 42 -0.67 12.57 -10.36
N ASN A 43 0.50 13.19 -10.49
CA ASN A 43 1.70 12.54 -10.98
C ASN A 43 2.62 12.26 -9.79
N GLN A 44 2.71 10.99 -9.40
CA GLN A 44 3.52 10.57 -8.25
C GLN A 44 4.96 11.02 -8.42
N GLN A 45 5.48 11.69 -7.40
CA GLN A 45 6.90 12.01 -7.29
C GLN A 45 7.58 10.92 -6.48
N ILE A 46 8.43 10.13 -7.14
CA ILE A 46 9.22 9.05 -6.52
C ILE A 46 10.73 9.29 -6.62
N ILE A 47 11.13 10.43 -7.19
CA ILE A 47 12.50 10.88 -7.34
C ILE A 47 12.55 12.36 -6.92
N TRP A 48 13.61 12.74 -6.21
CA TRP A 48 13.82 14.08 -5.67
C TRP A 48 15.27 14.50 -5.87
N SER A 49 15.52 15.81 -5.83
CA SER A 49 16.90 16.29 -5.85
C SER A 49 17.59 15.99 -4.51
N GLN A 50 18.90 15.71 -4.54
CA GLN A 50 19.70 15.53 -3.32
C GLN A 50 19.61 16.76 -2.40
N ALA A 51 19.64 17.96 -2.97
CA ALA A 51 19.54 19.21 -2.21
C ALA A 51 18.22 19.31 -1.42
N GLU A 52 17.09 18.92 -2.01
CA GLU A 52 15.78 18.90 -1.35
C GLU A 52 15.77 17.90 -0.18
N PHE A 53 16.29 16.68 -0.40
CA PHE A 53 16.38 15.66 0.64
C PHE A 53 17.24 16.11 1.83
N LEU A 54 18.44 16.63 1.55
CA LEU A 54 19.36 17.12 2.57
C LEU A 54 18.77 18.30 3.35
N GLN A 55 18.08 19.21 2.68
CA GLN A 55 17.43 20.35 3.33
C GLN A 55 16.35 19.91 4.33
N ARG A 56 15.58 18.87 4.00
CA ARG A 56 14.47 18.41 4.86
C ARG A 56 14.93 17.45 5.96
N LEU A 57 15.79 16.49 5.61
CA LEU A 57 16.16 15.39 6.52
C LEU A 57 17.41 15.70 7.35
N GLY A 58 18.27 16.59 6.86
CA GLY A 58 19.62 16.80 7.40
C GLY A 58 20.60 15.71 6.97
N GLN A 59 21.89 16.07 6.97
CA GLN A 59 22.98 15.23 6.45
C GLN A 59 23.07 13.87 7.17
N ASP A 60 23.05 13.86 8.51
CA ASP A 60 23.27 12.64 9.28
C ASP A 60 22.17 11.58 9.03
N PHE A 61 20.90 12.02 8.96
CA PHE A 61 19.78 11.12 8.65
C PHE A 61 19.91 10.60 7.22
N TYR A 62 20.19 11.49 6.28
CA TYR A 62 20.34 11.18 4.87
C TYR A 62 21.44 10.12 4.64
N ASP A 63 22.65 10.36 5.16
CA ASP A 63 23.79 9.46 5.02
C ASP A 63 23.50 8.08 5.61
N GLN A 64 22.82 8.03 6.76
CA GLN A 64 22.43 6.77 7.37
C GLN A 64 21.45 6.01 6.47
N TYR A 65 20.45 6.69 5.89
CA TYR A 65 19.41 6.03 5.08
C TYR A 65 19.92 5.57 3.71
N ILE A 66 20.95 6.23 3.17
CA ILE A 66 21.76 5.73 2.05
C ILE A 66 22.55 4.49 2.48
N LEU A 67 23.28 4.57 3.61
CA LEU A 67 24.13 3.47 4.09
C LEU A 67 23.36 2.17 4.33
N VAL A 68 22.14 2.26 4.87
CA VAL A 68 21.29 1.09 5.10
C VAL A 68 20.52 0.63 3.86
N GLY A 69 20.62 1.37 2.74
CA GLY A 69 20.01 0.99 1.46
C GLY A 69 18.49 1.21 1.38
N ILE A 70 17.94 2.11 2.20
CA ILE A 70 16.55 2.54 2.07
C ILE A 70 16.44 3.59 0.95
N LEU A 71 17.41 4.49 0.89
CA LEU A 71 17.56 5.49 -0.16
C LEU A 71 18.72 5.09 -1.08
N VAL A 72 18.67 5.56 -2.32
CA VAL A 72 19.76 5.47 -3.28
C VAL A 72 19.95 6.79 -4.01
N GLU A 73 21.21 7.05 -4.37
CA GLU A 73 21.62 8.16 -5.23
C GLU A 73 21.81 7.66 -6.65
N GLU A 74 21.33 8.43 -7.61
CA GLU A 74 21.52 8.21 -9.04
C GLU A 74 22.12 9.47 -9.66
N GLU A 75 23.22 9.27 -10.38
CA GLU A 75 23.89 10.35 -11.10
C GLU A 75 23.18 10.58 -12.43
N MET A 76 22.67 11.78 -12.63
CA MET A 76 22.06 12.22 -13.88
C MET A 76 22.89 13.32 -14.53
N TYR A 77 22.99 13.25 -15.85
CA TYR A 77 23.59 14.30 -16.68
C TYR A 77 22.47 15.05 -17.39
N ASP A 78 22.45 16.39 -17.28
CA ASP A 78 21.58 17.23 -18.12
C ASP A 78 22.10 17.16 -19.57
N ILE A 79 21.59 16.20 -20.34
CA ILE A 79 21.91 16.05 -21.76
C ILE A 79 20.67 16.41 -22.58
N ALA A 80 20.84 17.28 -23.59
CA ALA A 80 19.79 17.52 -24.57
C ALA A 80 19.53 16.25 -25.39
N ASP A 81 18.25 15.94 -25.64
CA ASP A 81 17.80 14.69 -26.27
C ASP A 81 18.62 14.31 -27.52
N GLY A 82 19.22 13.12 -27.52
CA GLY A 82 20.00 12.58 -28.63
C GLY A 82 21.49 12.94 -28.68
N GLN A 83 22.06 13.57 -27.66
CA GLN A 83 23.51 13.82 -27.56
C GLN A 83 24.22 12.87 -26.59
N THR A 84 25.51 12.62 -26.82
CA THR A 84 26.39 11.94 -25.85
C THR A 84 26.92 12.93 -24.81
N PRO A 85 27.09 12.52 -23.55
CA PRO A 85 27.52 13.42 -22.47
C PRO A 85 28.86 14.08 -22.79
N GLY A 86 28.87 15.41 -22.74
CA GLY A 86 30.05 16.26 -22.87
C GLY A 86 30.65 16.62 -21.51
N LYS A 87 31.93 17.03 -21.49
CA LYS A 87 32.65 17.44 -20.26
C LYS A 87 32.06 18.67 -19.55
N SER A 88 31.10 19.36 -20.16
CA SER A 88 30.46 20.59 -19.64
C SER A 88 29.07 20.35 -19.06
N ASP A 89 28.54 19.13 -19.13
CA ASP A 89 27.17 18.85 -18.71
C ASP A 89 27.08 18.88 -17.19
N LYS A 90 26.05 19.55 -16.67
CA LYS A 90 25.85 19.67 -15.23
C LYS A 90 25.36 18.33 -14.69
N MET A 91 26.23 17.67 -13.93
CA MET A 91 25.90 16.51 -13.12
C MET A 91 24.92 16.92 -12.01
N LYS A 92 23.82 16.17 -11.90
CA LYS A 92 22.83 16.29 -10.83
C LYS A 92 22.73 14.94 -10.12
N ILE A 93 22.57 14.97 -8.81
CA ILE A 93 22.29 13.78 -8.02
C ILE A 93 20.81 13.77 -7.70
N GLU A 94 20.15 12.71 -8.15
CA GLU A 94 18.77 12.42 -7.82
C GLU A 94 18.72 11.32 -6.76
N VAL A 95 17.71 11.41 -5.90
CA VAL A 95 17.52 10.53 -4.76
C VAL A 95 16.16 9.90 -4.87
N ARG A 96 16.09 8.60 -4.60
CA ARG A 96 14.83 7.86 -4.51
C ARG A 96 14.91 6.80 -3.43
N PHE A 97 13.74 6.28 -3.06
CA PHE A 97 13.69 5.03 -2.32
C PHE A 97 14.25 3.90 -3.19
N TYR A 98 14.98 2.96 -2.58
CA TYR A 98 15.53 1.79 -3.28
C TYR A 98 14.43 1.02 -4.03
N HIS A 99 13.25 0.91 -3.40
CA HIS A 99 12.06 0.29 -3.97
C HIS A 99 10.80 1.10 -3.62
N LYS A 100 9.81 1.16 -4.52
CA LYS A 100 8.52 1.87 -4.30
C LYS A 100 7.83 1.41 -3.00
N LEU A 101 7.89 0.11 -2.71
CA LEU A 101 7.41 -0.47 -1.44
C LEU A 101 7.95 0.21 -0.17
N PHE A 102 9.21 0.67 -0.17
CA PHE A 102 9.73 1.43 0.98
C PHE A 102 9.09 2.80 1.06
N CYS A 103 8.92 3.49 -0.07
CA CYS A 103 8.17 4.75 -0.12
C CYS A 103 6.74 4.55 0.43
N GLU A 104 6.03 3.51 -0.03
CA GLU A 104 4.68 3.19 0.46
C GLU A 104 4.65 2.83 1.95
N TRP A 105 5.67 2.13 2.45
CA TRP A 105 5.83 1.83 3.87
C TRP A 105 5.95 3.11 4.71
N PHE A 106 6.87 4.02 4.36
CA PHE A 106 7.02 5.28 5.11
C PHE A 106 5.79 6.19 4.97
N ALA A 107 5.18 6.28 3.77
CA ALA A 107 3.94 7.02 3.57
C ALA A 107 2.79 6.48 4.44
N SER A 108 2.75 5.17 4.72
CA SER A 108 1.70 4.58 5.55
C SER A 108 1.71 5.09 7.00
N PHE A 109 2.88 5.41 7.57
CA PHE A 109 2.95 6.04 8.90
C PHE A 109 2.31 7.41 8.89
N ARG A 110 2.58 8.22 7.85
CA ARG A 110 1.97 9.53 7.71
C ARG A 110 0.46 9.44 7.54
N VAL A 111 -0.03 8.46 6.77
CA VAL A 111 -1.46 8.18 6.63
C VAL A 111 -2.07 7.85 7.99
N VAL A 112 -1.46 6.96 8.77
CA VAL A 112 -1.93 6.63 10.13
C VAL A 112 -2.03 7.87 11.01
N ASP A 113 -0.97 8.68 11.07
CA ASP A 113 -0.95 9.91 11.88
C ASP A 113 -2.11 10.83 11.52
N ILE A 114 -2.32 11.07 10.23
CA ILE A 114 -3.41 11.92 9.75
C ILE A 114 -4.77 11.33 10.12
N LEU A 115 -5.00 10.06 9.82
CA LEU A 115 -6.28 9.39 10.07
C LEU A 115 -6.62 9.25 11.55
N CYS A 116 -5.63 9.19 12.43
CA CYS A 116 -5.84 9.25 13.87
C CYS A 116 -6.35 10.62 14.33
N THR A 117 -6.10 11.70 13.57
CA THR A 117 -6.55 13.06 13.92
C THR A 117 -7.88 13.48 13.26
N VAL A 118 -8.25 12.88 12.12
CA VAL A 118 -9.49 13.22 11.41
C VAL A 118 -10.69 12.55 12.06
N GLU A 119 -11.67 13.31 12.55
CA GLU A 119 -12.87 12.74 13.19
C GLU A 119 -13.93 12.26 12.18
N ASP A 120 -14.13 12.98 11.08
CA ASP A 120 -15.19 12.71 10.10
C ASP A 120 -14.67 12.07 8.80
N SER A 121 -15.46 11.13 8.28
CA SER A 121 -15.32 10.49 6.97
C SER A 121 -15.20 11.46 5.79
N ALA A 122 -15.90 12.61 5.82
CA ALA A 122 -15.80 13.61 4.76
C ALA A 122 -14.40 14.23 4.65
N GLY A 123 -13.64 14.24 5.75
CA GLY A 123 -12.25 14.72 5.80
C GLY A 123 -11.26 13.77 5.12
N LEU A 124 -11.67 12.56 4.75
CA LEU A 124 -10.78 11.57 4.14
C LEU A 124 -10.57 11.78 2.65
N GLU A 125 -11.57 12.29 1.93
CA GLU A 125 -11.48 12.45 0.47
C GLU A 125 -10.37 13.42 0.02
N PRO A 126 -10.18 14.59 0.65
CA PRO A 126 -9.08 15.48 0.28
C PRO A 126 -7.69 14.87 0.54
N ILE A 127 -7.61 13.83 1.36
CA ILE A 127 -6.35 13.23 1.83
C ILE A 127 -6.03 11.99 1.02
N LEU A 128 -7.00 11.10 0.85
CA LEU A 128 -6.86 9.80 0.21
C LEU A 128 -7.32 9.80 -1.25
N GLY A 129 -8.09 10.80 -1.68
CA GLY A 129 -8.74 10.81 -3.00
C GLY A 129 -7.79 10.81 -4.20
N ASN A 130 -6.57 11.32 -4.01
CA ASN A 130 -5.53 11.30 -5.05
C ASN A 130 -4.70 10.00 -5.06
N MET A 131 -4.88 9.13 -4.07
CA MET A 131 -4.14 7.87 -3.97
C MET A 131 -4.99 6.73 -4.51
N ASP A 132 -4.69 6.28 -5.74
CA ASP A 132 -5.34 5.11 -6.31
C ASP A 132 -5.02 3.86 -5.47
N PRO A 133 -6.02 3.20 -4.85
CA PRO A 133 -5.81 2.01 -4.05
C PRO A 133 -5.19 0.84 -4.83
N PHE A 134 -5.38 0.76 -6.14
CA PHE A 134 -4.78 -0.31 -6.95
C PHE A 134 -3.28 -0.10 -7.18
N ASP A 135 -2.84 1.14 -7.36
CA ASP A 135 -1.42 1.47 -7.56
C ASP A 135 -0.64 1.66 -6.25
N LEU A 136 -1.33 2.07 -5.18
CA LEU A 136 -0.76 2.34 -3.86
C LEU A 136 -1.28 1.38 -2.79
N GLN A 137 -1.53 0.14 -3.19
CA GLN A 137 -2.16 -0.87 -2.34
C GLN A 137 -1.42 -1.11 -1.02
N TYR A 138 -0.09 -0.93 -1.00
CA TYR A 138 0.70 -1.19 0.19
C TYR A 138 0.60 -0.05 1.20
N VAL A 139 0.41 1.20 0.77
CA VAL A 139 0.12 2.32 1.69
C VAL A 139 -1.07 1.98 2.58
N PHE A 140 -2.18 1.57 1.96
CA PHE A 140 -3.43 1.24 2.67
C PHE A 140 -3.28 0.00 3.54
N ARG A 141 -2.71 -1.07 2.99
CA ARG A 141 -2.51 -2.34 3.71
C ARG A 141 -1.60 -2.18 4.93
N PHE A 142 -0.47 -1.49 4.77
CA PHE A 142 0.43 -1.21 5.89
C PHE A 142 -0.25 -0.34 6.94
N ALA A 143 -0.94 0.74 6.56
CA ALA A 143 -1.64 1.60 7.51
C ALA A 143 -2.69 0.81 8.32
N CYS A 144 -3.42 -0.11 7.69
CA CYS A 144 -4.36 -1.01 8.37
C CYS A 144 -3.69 -1.95 9.39
N GLY A 145 -2.50 -2.47 9.06
CA GLY A 145 -1.72 -3.31 9.97
C GLY A 145 -0.97 -2.53 11.06
N LEU A 146 -0.68 -1.25 10.85
CA LEU A 146 0.00 -0.38 11.81
C LEU A 146 -0.93 0.12 12.91
N ASN A 147 -2.19 0.43 12.59
CA ASN A 147 -3.13 1.00 13.55
C ASN A 147 -4.58 0.59 13.24
N SER A 148 -5.24 -0.07 14.21
CA SER A 148 -6.60 -0.57 14.04
C SER A 148 -7.65 0.52 13.84
N THR A 149 -7.50 1.69 14.47
CA THR A 149 -8.41 2.83 14.29
C THR A 149 -8.28 3.43 12.89
N ALA A 150 -7.05 3.69 12.44
CA ALA A 150 -6.80 4.16 11.07
C ALA A 150 -7.28 3.12 10.04
N GLY A 151 -7.01 1.83 10.31
CA GLY A 151 -7.43 0.72 9.47
C GLY A 151 -8.94 0.64 9.26
N LYS A 152 -9.74 0.84 10.32
CA LYS A 152 -11.20 0.91 10.20
C LYS A 152 -11.65 2.06 9.29
N LYS A 153 -11.07 3.25 9.45
CA LYS A 153 -11.38 4.43 8.61
C LYS A 153 -11.03 4.18 7.14
N ILE A 154 -9.88 3.55 6.88
CA ILE A 154 -9.47 3.17 5.51
C ILE A 154 -10.45 2.19 4.89
N ILE A 155 -10.86 1.16 5.62
CA ILE A 155 -11.79 0.16 5.10
C ILE A 155 -13.14 0.78 4.77
N GLU A 156 -13.69 1.62 5.65
CA GLU A 156 -14.94 2.34 5.37
C GLU A 156 -14.80 3.27 4.15
N TYR A 157 -13.68 4.00 4.07
CA TYR A 157 -13.37 4.84 2.92
C TYR A 157 -13.36 4.03 1.61
N LEU A 158 -12.63 2.91 1.57
CA LEU A 158 -12.50 2.08 0.39
C LEU A 158 -13.82 1.41 0.00
N LYS A 159 -14.62 0.95 0.98
CA LYS A 159 -15.96 0.39 0.74
C LYS A 159 -16.90 1.38 0.03
N SER A 160 -16.76 2.67 0.31
CA SER A 160 -17.56 3.72 -0.33
C SER A 160 -17.19 3.99 -1.80
N LYS A 161 -16.06 3.46 -2.27
CA LYS A 161 -15.59 3.63 -3.65
C LYS A 161 -16.27 2.65 -4.60
N LYS A 162 -16.30 3.02 -5.89
CA LYS A 162 -16.97 2.28 -6.96
C LYS A 162 -16.54 0.81 -7.06
N ASP A 163 -15.29 0.51 -6.67
CA ASP A 163 -14.72 -0.84 -6.58
C ASP A 163 -14.33 -1.20 -5.13
N GLY A 164 -15.28 -1.08 -4.20
CA GLY A 164 -15.08 -1.33 -2.77
C GLY A 164 -14.59 -2.75 -2.40
N THR A 165 -14.53 -3.67 -3.37
CA THR A 165 -13.89 -4.99 -3.24
C THR A 165 -12.41 -4.90 -2.84
N PHE A 166 -11.72 -3.79 -3.16
CA PHE A 166 -10.34 -3.59 -2.73
C PHE A 166 -10.17 -3.55 -1.20
N ALA A 167 -11.22 -3.15 -0.45
CA ALA A 167 -11.21 -3.14 1.01
C ALA A 167 -10.89 -4.52 1.63
N ILE A 168 -11.18 -5.62 0.91
CA ILE A 168 -10.85 -6.99 1.32
C ILE A 168 -9.36 -7.14 1.64
N LEU A 169 -8.49 -6.54 0.82
CA LEU A 169 -7.04 -6.62 1.05
C LEU A 169 -6.62 -5.94 2.35
N CYS A 170 -7.32 -4.88 2.74
CA CYS A 170 -7.04 -4.13 3.97
C CYS A 170 -7.62 -4.83 5.22
N ILE A 171 -8.73 -5.55 5.07
CA ILE A 171 -9.36 -6.32 6.17
C ILE A 171 -8.43 -7.41 6.68
N PHE A 172 -7.75 -8.12 5.79
CA PHE A 172 -6.81 -9.17 6.17
C PHE A 172 -5.56 -8.67 6.89
N GLU A 173 -5.26 -7.37 6.79
CA GLU A 173 -4.13 -6.76 7.50
C GLU A 173 -4.51 -6.25 8.89
N GLN A 174 -5.81 -6.19 9.23
CA GLN A 174 -6.21 -5.74 10.57
C GLN A 174 -5.65 -6.67 11.64
N SER A 175 -4.72 -6.15 12.44
CA SER A 175 -4.27 -6.81 13.65
C SER A 175 -5.35 -6.66 14.74
N GLY A 176 -6.05 -7.75 15.08
CA GLY A 176 -7.15 -7.68 16.06
C GLY A 176 -7.85 -8.99 16.39
N ASN A 177 -8.91 -8.89 17.20
CA ASN A 177 -9.79 -10.00 17.59
C ASN A 177 -10.53 -10.55 16.36
N VAL A 178 -10.54 -11.89 16.21
CA VAL A 178 -11.21 -12.65 15.15
C VAL A 178 -12.67 -12.20 14.97
N GLU A 179 -13.36 -11.85 16.06
CA GLU A 179 -14.75 -11.38 16.03
C GLU A 179 -14.94 -10.12 15.16
N GLY A 180 -14.02 -9.15 15.27
CA GLY A 180 -14.09 -7.93 14.45
C GLY A 180 -13.85 -8.17 12.96
N ILE A 181 -13.05 -9.18 12.64
CA ILE A 181 -12.83 -9.63 11.26
C ILE A 181 -14.11 -10.29 10.73
N VAL A 182 -14.75 -11.17 11.52
CA VAL A 182 -16.01 -11.84 11.15
C VAL A 182 -17.13 -10.84 10.89
N ASP A 183 -17.29 -9.81 11.72
CA ASP A 183 -18.29 -8.77 11.52
C ASP A 183 -18.07 -8.00 10.21
N THR A 184 -16.81 -7.63 9.94
CA THR A 184 -16.46 -6.91 8.70
C THR A 184 -16.66 -7.80 7.46
N VAL A 185 -16.33 -9.09 7.56
CA VAL A 185 -16.57 -10.09 6.51
C VAL A 185 -18.08 -10.24 6.25
N LYS A 186 -18.89 -10.31 7.31
CA LYS A 186 -20.36 -10.39 7.23
C LYS A 186 -20.93 -9.19 6.47
N GLU A 187 -20.47 -7.99 6.79
CA GLU A 187 -20.93 -6.76 6.14
C GLU A 187 -20.59 -6.75 4.65
N LEU A 188 -19.35 -7.08 4.27
CA LEU A 188 -18.95 -7.15 2.86
C LEU A 188 -19.76 -8.19 2.08
N CYS A 189 -19.96 -9.37 2.68
CA CYS A 189 -20.71 -10.46 2.08
C CYS A 189 -22.23 -10.22 2.04
N SER A 190 -22.73 -9.18 2.72
CA SER A 190 -24.13 -8.76 2.63
C SER A 190 -24.46 -8.07 1.30
N SER A 191 -23.43 -7.65 0.55
CA SER A 191 -23.55 -7.10 -0.79
C SER A 191 -23.06 -8.11 -1.85
N GLN A 192 -23.38 -7.86 -3.13
CA GLN A 192 -22.94 -8.75 -4.20
C GLN A 192 -21.41 -8.75 -4.32
N VAL A 193 -20.79 -9.91 -4.08
CA VAL A 193 -19.35 -10.13 -4.26
C VAL A 193 -19.09 -10.68 -5.65
N ILE A 194 -18.26 -9.98 -6.45
CA ILE A 194 -17.96 -10.35 -7.84
C ILE A 194 -16.52 -10.85 -7.95
N ILE A 195 -16.33 -12.01 -8.58
CA ILE A 195 -15.02 -12.49 -9.03
C ILE A 195 -14.98 -12.34 -10.55
N SER A 196 -14.20 -11.38 -11.04
CA SER A 196 -14.05 -11.10 -12.48
C SER A 196 -12.70 -11.56 -13.01
N LYS A 197 -12.65 -11.98 -14.28
CA LYS A 197 -11.40 -12.24 -15.00
C LYS A 197 -10.51 -11.00 -15.14
N GLU A 198 -11.11 -9.81 -15.07
CA GLU A 198 -10.40 -8.52 -15.12
C GLU A 198 -9.74 -8.17 -13.78
N HIS A 199 -10.13 -8.83 -12.69
CA HIS A 199 -9.48 -8.63 -11.40
C HIS A 199 -8.07 -9.20 -11.41
N SER A 200 -7.16 -8.55 -10.68
CA SER A 200 -5.83 -9.10 -10.45
C SER A 200 -5.92 -10.48 -9.77
N LYS A 201 -4.95 -11.36 -10.04
CA LYS A 201 -4.87 -12.67 -9.37
C LYS A 201 -4.86 -12.54 -7.84
N LEU A 202 -4.27 -11.46 -7.31
CA LEU A 202 -4.26 -11.16 -5.89
C LEU A 202 -5.69 -10.89 -5.40
N LEU A 203 -6.42 -9.99 -6.06
CA LEU A 203 -7.79 -9.66 -5.68
C LEU A 203 -8.70 -10.89 -5.77
N GLN A 204 -8.62 -11.68 -6.84
CA GLN A 204 -9.38 -12.93 -6.97
C GLN A 204 -9.12 -13.89 -5.81
N ARG A 205 -7.84 -14.11 -5.46
CA ARG A 205 -7.47 -14.99 -4.34
C ARG A 205 -7.98 -14.47 -3.01
N SER A 206 -7.87 -13.17 -2.77
CA SER A 206 -8.35 -12.54 -1.55
C SER A 206 -9.87 -12.57 -1.45
N THR A 207 -10.60 -12.38 -2.56
CA THR A 207 -12.04 -12.58 -2.60
C THR A 207 -12.42 -14.03 -2.30
N ILE A 208 -11.71 -15.02 -2.87
CA ILE A 208 -11.95 -16.44 -2.54
C ILE A 208 -11.71 -16.72 -1.05
N GLN A 209 -10.64 -16.18 -0.48
CA GLN A 209 -10.36 -16.31 0.96
C GLN A 209 -11.46 -15.68 1.82
N LEU A 210 -11.98 -14.51 1.43
CA LEU A 210 -13.12 -13.88 2.10
C LEU A 210 -14.34 -14.80 2.09
N LEU A 211 -14.67 -15.38 0.92
CA LEU A 211 -15.79 -16.31 0.78
C LEU A 211 -15.57 -17.60 1.59
N GLN A 212 -14.34 -18.10 1.70
CA GLN A 212 -14.04 -19.26 2.53
C GLN A 212 -14.29 -18.99 4.02
N ILE A 213 -13.85 -17.82 4.51
CA ILE A 213 -14.09 -17.40 5.90
C ILE A 213 -15.59 -17.23 6.16
N ALA A 214 -16.29 -16.54 5.27
CA ALA A 214 -17.73 -16.35 5.42
C ALA A 214 -18.51 -17.66 5.37
N SER A 215 -18.09 -18.61 4.53
CA SER A 215 -18.69 -19.95 4.47
C SER A 215 -18.43 -20.75 5.75
N SER A 216 -17.23 -20.66 6.34
CA SER A 216 -16.90 -21.41 7.56
C SER A 216 -17.60 -20.87 8.81
N HIS A 217 -18.18 -19.67 8.73
CA HIS A 217 -18.94 -19.02 9.79
C HIS A 217 -20.44 -18.90 9.45
N GLU A 218 -20.91 -19.61 8.42
CA GLU A 218 -22.32 -19.65 8.01
C GLU A 218 -22.93 -18.26 7.73
N LEU A 219 -22.14 -17.34 7.17
CA LEU A 219 -22.55 -15.94 6.95
C LEU A 219 -23.32 -15.72 5.64
N PHE A 220 -23.44 -16.74 4.78
CA PHE A 220 -24.15 -16.64 3.50
C PHE A 220 -25.55 -17.25 3.55
N SER A 221 -26.51 -16.56 2.94
CA SER A 221 -27.84 -17.10 2.66
C SER A 221 -28.01 -17.56 1.21
N THR A 222 -27.23 -17.04 0.23
CA THR A 222 -27.35 -17.41 -1.19
C THR A 222 -26.06 -17.11 -1.95
N LEU A 223 -25.55 -18.09 -2.72
CA LEU A 223 -24.47 -17.90 -3.69
C LEU A 223 -25.07 -18.02 -5.10
N THR A 224 -24.91 -16.98 -5.93
CA THR A 224 -25.29 -17.02 -7.34
C THR A 224 -24.02 -16.97 -8.19
N SER A 225 -23.81 -17.98 -9.04
CA SER A 225 -22.73 -17.99 -10.02
C SER A 225 -23.28 -17.53 -11.36
N SER A 226 -22.68 -16.48 -11.94
CA SER A 226 -22.90 -16.07 -13.33
C SER A 226 -21.60 -16.24 -14.10
N GLY A 227 -21.46 -17.38 -14.78
CA GLY A 227 -20.29 -17.68 -15.62
C GLY A 227 -20.65 -17.73 -17.10
N ILE A 228 -19.92 -17.00 -17.94
CA ILE A 228 -19.88 -17.26 -19.39
C ILE A 228 -18.75 -18.25 -19.65
N LEU A 229 -19.08 -19.54 -19.76
CA LEU A 229 -18.18 -20.53 -20.35
C LEU A 229 -18.19 -20.33 -21.87
N SER A 230 -17.26 -19.51 -22.38
CA SER A 230 -16.97 -19.51 -23.82
C SER A 230 -16.08 -20.72 -24.12
N ASN A 231 -16.73 -21.81 -24.54
CA ASN A 231 -16.03 -22.96 -25.11
C ASN A 231 -15.45 -22.54 -26.48
N PRO A 232 -14.14 -22.71 -26.76
CA PRO A 232 -13.57 -22.35 -28.06
C PRO A 232 -13.98 -23.44 -29.07
N GLY A 233 -15.22 -23.36 -29.57
CA GLY A 233 -15.69 -24.34 -30.55
C GLY A 233 -17.14 -24.27 -30.98
N THR A 234 -18.03 -23.57 -30.26
CA THR A 234 -19.44 -23.53 -30.69
C THR A 234 -20.13 -22.25 -30.23
N VAL A 235 -20.52 -21.42 -31.20
CA VAL A 235 -21.42 -20.27 -31.00
C VAL A 235 -22.80 -20.81 -30.60
N ARG A 236 -23.08 -20.88 -29.30
CA ARG A 236 -24.42 -20.73 -28.73
C ARG A 236 -24.29 -20.10 -27.35
N ASP A 237 -24.82 -18.89 -27.22
CA ASP A 237 -25.02 -18.23 -25.93
C ASP A 237 -26.01 -19.04 -25.11
N THR A 238 -25.54 -19.72 -24.07
CA THR A 238 -26.38 -20.26 -23.01
C THR A 238 -25.97 -19.62 -21.68
N GLN A 239 -26.82 -18.71 -21.19
CA GLN A 239 -26.80 -18.29 -19.78
C GLN A 239 -27.22 -19.49 -18.93
N TYR A 240 -26.29 -20.04 -18.14
CA TYR A 240 -26.63 -20.96 -17.06
C TYR A 240 -26.88 -20.14 -15.79
N HIS A 241 -28.08 -20.26 -15.23
CA HIS A 241 -28.42 -19.77 -13.90
C HIS A 241 -28.54 -20.98 -12.98
N ASP A 242 -27.45 -21.33 -12.29
CA ASP A 242 -27.52 -22.28 -11.18
C ASP A 242 -27.89 -21.51 -9.91
N THR A 243 -29.16 -21.60 -9.53
CA THR A 243 -29.67 -21.13 -8.24
C THR A 243 -29.79 -22.33 -7.32
N VAL A 244 -28.94 -22.41 -6.29
CA VAL A 244 -29.09 -23.40 -5.21
C VAL A 244 -29.84 -22.72 -4.06
N THR A 245 -31.06 -23.19 -3.78
CA THR A 245 -31.89 -22.77 -2.65
C THR A 245 -32.15 -23.96 -1.73
N ALA A 246 -31.90 -23.83 -0.43
CA ALA A 246 -32.51 -24.69 0.60
C ALA A 246 -32.54 -24.02 2.00
N THR A 247 -33.76 -24.04 2.55
CA THR A 247 -34.31 -23.87 3.92
C THR A 247 -33.53 -23.10 4.98
#